data_AF-A0A9D5EJ89-F1
#
_entry.id   AF-A0A9D5EJ89-F1
#
_cell.length_a   1.000
_cell.length_b   1.000
_cell.length_c   1.000
_cell.angle_alpha   90.00
_cell.angle_beta   90.00
_cell.angle_gamma   90.00
#
_symmetry.space_group_name_H-M   'P 1'
#
loop_
_entity.id
_entity.type
_entity.pdbx_description
1 polymer ?
#
loop_
_entity_poly.entity_id
_entity_poly.type
_entity_poly.pdbx_seq_one_letter_code
_entity_poly.pdbx_strand_id
1 'polypeptide(L)'
;MSHNKHSRKLATATATTSPAPALSSNPTSPGQSGPASITAQNDSTRGAAQDVPDDVKEAIRDNDECAAALEFNNSFKPVEGAEYGWAARHAREQYALADSWFKATDEKAGALIGYLGSVTGVIAIGSGAAVTSGQLNRWVALAAVPSFVCAASAVITAAIARRPATACTPPTGREAAKAANHYHHQPADLAEGSLIGQWQLATALLFWAGDRKSRWLRRATWLFVAAIATLIIPLIVGIIIGPVKACG
;
A
#
# COMPACT_ATOMS: atom_id res chain seq x y z
N MET A 1 19.28 9.07 17.03
CA MET A 1 18.63 8.81 15.73
C MET A 1 19.69 8.36 14.75
N SER A 2 19.86 7.05 14.58
CA SER A 2 20.90 6.46 13.72
C SER A 2 20.25 5.93 12.45
N HIS A 3 20.57 6.53 11.31
CA HIS A 3 20.12 6.10 10.00
C HIS A 3 20.79 4.77 9.64
N ASN A 4 20.03 3.68 9.74
CA ASN A 4 20.47 2.37 9.30
C ASN A 4 20.34 2.28 7.77
N LYS A 5 21.44 2.56 7.05
CA LYS A 5 21.58 2.34 5.60
C LYS A 5 21.61 0.84 5.32
N HIS A 6 20.45 0.22 5.15
CA HIS A 6 20.39 -1.11 4.57
C HIS A 6 20.58 -1.02 3.06
N SER A 7 21.80 -1.34 2.62
CA SER A 7 22.13 -1.69 1.24
C SER A 7 21.23 -2.83 0.79
N ARG A 8 20.21 -2.53 -0.03
CA ARG A 8 19.50 -3.53 -0.82
C ARG A 8 20.46 -4.04 -1.89
N LYS A 9 20.94 -5.27 -1.72
CA LYS A 9 21.53 -6.03 -2.83
C LYS A 9 20.43 -6.24 -3.88
N LEU A 10 20.51 -5.50 -4.98
CA LEU A 10 19.71 -5.75 -6.18
C LEU A 10 20.04 -7.16 -6.68
N ALA A 11 19.04 -8.05 -6.68
CA ALA A 11 19.11 -9.29 -7.41
C ALA A 11 19.06 -8.95 -8.91
N THR A 12 20.17 -9.18 -9.60
CA THR A 12 20.27 -9.08 -11.06
C THR A 12 19.34 -10.13 -11.68
N ALA A 13 18.17 -9.69 -12.15
CA ALA A 13 17.30 -10.52 -12.98
C ALA A 13 17.90 -10.59 -14.39
N THR A 14 18.34 -11.78 -14.79
CA THR A 14 18.79 -12.08 -16.15
C THR A 14 17.59 -11.98 -17.09
N ALA A 15 17.52 -10.90 -17.86
CA ALA A 15 16.50 -10.71 -18.88
C ALA A 15 16.81 -11.58 -20.10
N THR A 16 15.94 -12.56 -20.36
CA THR A 16 15.94 -13.35 -21.60
C THR A 16 15.58 -12.43 -22.77
N THR A 17 16.56 -12.18 -23.63
CA THR A 17 16.44 -11.34 -24.83
C THR A 17 15.59 -12.07 -25.88
N SER A 18 14.42 -11.52 -26.19
CA SER A 18 13.57 -11.98 -27.31
C SER A 18 14.02 -11.29 -28.60
N PRO A 19 14.20 -12.01 -29.73
CA PRO A 19 14.70 -11.43 -30.98
C PRO A 19 13.64 -10.54 -31.66
N ALA A 20 14.09 -9.36 -32.10
CA ALA A 20 13.32 -8.37 -32.84
C ALA A 20 12.95 -8.83 -34.26
N PRO A 21 11.75 -8.55 -34.77
CA PRO A 21 11.44 -8.68 -36.19
C PRO A 21 11.90 -7.46 -37.00
N ALA A 22 12.28 -7.75 -38.25
CA ALA A 22 13.03 -6.92 -39.17
C ALA A 22 12.30 -5.68 -39.69
N LEU A 23 13.11 -4.65 -39.96
CA LEU A 23 12.74 -3.42 -40.66
C LEU A 23 12.15 -3.68 -42.05
N SER A 24 11.03 -3.01 -42.35
CA SER A 24 10.56 -2.75 -43.71
C SER A 24 10.66 -1.26 -43.98
N SER A 25 11.63 -0.88 -44.81
CA SER A 25 11.81 0.46 -45.35
C SER A 25 10.87 0.72 -46.53
N ASN A 26 10.18 1.86 -46.56
CA ASN A 26 9.84 2.53 -47.81
C ASN A 26 9.65 4.05 -47.63
N PRO A 27 9.86 4.83 -48.71
CA PRO A 27 10.33 6.21 -48.60
C PRO A 27 9.24 7.28 -48.83
N THR A 28 9.51 8.43 -48.22
CA THR A 28 9.36 9.82 -48.69
C THR A 28 8.10 10.23 -49.46
N SER A 29 7.40 11.23 -48.91
CA SER A 29 6.79 12.29 -49.70
C SER A 29 6.86 13.64 -48.96
N PRO A 30 7.30 14.74 -49.61
CA PRO A 30 7.37 16.08 -49.00
C PRO A 30 6.13 16.91 -49.35
N GLY A 31 5.54 17.59 -48.37
CA GLY A 31 4.38 18.46 -48.62
C GLY A 31 4.04 19.41 -47.47
N GLN A 32 4.44 20.67 -47.65
CA GLN A 32 3.73 21.89 -47.23
C GLN A 32 3.64 22.31 -45.76
N SER A 33 4.59 23.17 -45.39
CA SER A 33 4.38 24.57 -44.95
C SER A 33 3.04 25.02 -44.37
N GLY A 34 3.07 25.40 -43.09
CA GLY A 34 2.19 26.42 -42.49
C GLY A 34 2.41 26.57 -40.97
N PRO A 35 2.99 27.67 -40.45
CA PRO A 35 3.08 27.91 -39.01
C PRO A 35 1.79 28.56 -38.52
N ALA A 36 0.76 27.76 -38.27
CA ALA A 36 -0.34 28.21 -37.42
C ALA A 36 0.13 28.10 -35.97
N SER A 37 0.57 29.23 -35.41
CA SER A 37 0.80 29.41 -33.99
C SER A 37 -0.53 29.24 -33.26
N ILE A 38 -0.91 27.99 -32.98
CA ILE A 38 -1.98 27.65 -32.04
C ILE A 38 -1.40 27.89 -30.65
N THR A 39 -1.39 29.15 -30.25
CA THR A 39 -1.32 29.53 -28.84
C THR A 39 -2.66 29.12 -28.23
N ALA A 40 -2.82 27.83 -27.99
CA ALA A 40 -3.98 27.27 -27.28
C ALA A 40 -3.97 27.85 -25.87
N GLN A 41 -4.91 28.76 -25.68
CA GLN A 41 -5.34 29.38 -24.44
C GLN A 41 -5.82 28.28 -23.48
N ASN A 42 -4.87 27.67 -22.79
CA ASN A 42 -5.05 26.51 -21.92
C ASN A 42 -5.43 26.93 -20.49
N ASP A 43 -6.35 27.89 -20.36
CA ASP A 43 -6.51 28.67 -19.12
C ASP A 43 -7.93 28.64 -18.52
N SER A 44 -8.79 27.70 -18.92
CA SER A 44 -10.20 27.70 -18.45
C SER A 44 -10.78 26.34 -18.05
N THR A 45 -9.94 25.31 -17.89
CA THR A 45 -10.32 24.06 -17.20
C THR A 45 -9.41 23.72 -16.02
N ARG A 46 -8.80 24.74 -15.40
CA ARG A 46 -8.51 24.71 -13.95
C ARG A 46 -9.84 24.83 -13.19
N GLY A 47 -10.69 23.81 -13.36
CA GLY A 47 -11.87 23.66 -12.52
C GLY A 47 -11.40 23.64 -11.08
N ALA A 48 -11.92 24.59 -10.28
CA ALA A 48 -11.85 24.71 -8.83
C ALA A 48 -10.72 23.91 -8.20
N ALA A 49 -9.65 24.59 -7.74
CA ALA A 49 -8.57 24.03 -6.92
C ALA A 49 -9.08 22.83 -6.11
N GLN A 50 -8.94 21.64 -6.71
CA GLN A 50 -9.63 20.47 -6.22
C GLN A 50 -8.86 20.14 -4.96
N ASP A 51 -9.49 20.41 -3.81
CA ASP A 51 -8.81 20.34 -2.53
C ASP A 51 -8.18 18.95 -2.43
N VAL A 52 -6.86 18.92 -2.57
CA VAL A 52 -6.10 17.68 -2.58
C VAL A 52 -6.34 17.08 -1.21
N PRO A 53 -6.85 15.83 -1.11
CA PRO A 53 -7.10 15.21 0.18
C PRO A 53 -5.88 15.33 1.10
N ASP A 54 -6.09 15.62 2.39
CA ASP A 54 -5.00 15.91 3.32
C ASP A 54 -3.99 14.76 3.48
N ASP A 55 -4.44 13.52 3.26
CA ASP A 55 -3.60 12.34 3.25
C ASP A 55 -2.72 12.24 1.99
N VAL A 56 -3.17 12.76 0.85
CA VAL A 56 -2.32 12.90 -0.34
C VAL A 56 -1.26 13.98 -0.10
N LYS A 57 -1.63 15.10 0.55
CA LYS A 57 -0.67 16.12 0.98
C LYS A 57 0.37 15.53 1.96
N GLU A 58 -0.07 14.72 2.92
CA GLU A 58 0.81 13.99 3.84
C GLU A 58 1.75 13.05 3.07
N ALA A 59 1.23 12.28 2.10
CA ALA A 59 2.02 11.35 1.30
C ALA A 59 3.10 12.04 0.47
N ILE A 60 2.78 13.18 -0.15
CA ILE A 60 3.72 13.97 -0.94
C ILE A 60 4.81 14.57 -0.05
N ARG A 61 4.45 15.04 1.15
CA ARG A 61 5.42 15.61 2.09
C ARG A 61 6.38 14.55 2.65
N ASP A 62 5.87 13.35 2.88
CA ASP A 62 6.60 12.29 3.58
C ASP A 62 7.38 11.35 2.63
N ASN A 63 7.16 11.44 1.30
CA ASN A 63 7.81 10.57 0.32
C ASN A 63 8.13 11.30 -1.01
N ASP A 64 9.44 11.37 -1.34
CA ASP A 64 9.97 12.01 -2.54
C ASP A 64 9.44 11.39 -3.86
N GLU A 65 9.16 10.08 -3.88
CA GLU A 65 8.59 9.39 -5.04
C GLU A 65 7.15 9.86 -5.32
N CYS A 66 6.36 10.13 -4.27
CA CYS A 66 5.02 10.69 -4.42
C CYS A 66 5.08 12.12 -4.96
N ALA A 67 6.03 12.92 -4.47
CA ALA A 67 6.28 14.27 -4.98
C ALA A 67 6.70 14.27 -6.45
N ALA A 68 7.65 13.41 -6.82
CA ALA A 68 8.11 13.24 -8.20
C ALA A 68 7.00 12.74 -9.13
N ALA A 69 6.15 11.81 -8.66
CA ALA A 69 5.01 11.33 -9.44
C ALA A 69 3.95 12.42 -9.66
N LEU A 70 3.73 13.30 -8.67
CA LEU A 70 2.85 14.46 -8.83
C LEU A 70 3.42 15.47 -9.82
N GLU A 71 4.72 15.77 -9.71
CA GLU A 71 5.41 16.65 -10.66
C GLU A 71 5.34 16.09 -12.09
N PHE A 72 5.60 14.79 -12.25
CA PHE A 72 5.45 14.10 -13.53
C PHE A 72 4.02 14.20 -14.05
N ASN A 73 3.00 13.92 -13.23
CA ASN A 73 1.61 14.04 -13.63
C ASN A 73 1.23 15.45 -14.10
N ASN A 74 1.78 16.49 -13.47
CA ASN A 74 1.49 17.88 -13.81
C ASN A 74 2.28 18.40 -15.03
N SER A 75 3.47 17.86 -15.27
CA SER A 75 4.38 18.32 -16.32
C SER A 75 4.31 17.49 -17.60
N PHE A 76 3.91 16.22 -17.51
CA PHE A 76 3.88 15.30 -18.64
C PHE A 76 2.82 15.72 -19.65
N LYS A 77 3.26 15.88 -20.91
CA LYS A 77 2.38 16.15 -22.05
C LYS A 77 2.68 15.13 -23.14
N PRO A 78 1.67 14.41 -23.65
CA PRO A 78 1.89 13.48 -24.74
C PRO A 78 2.29 14.25 -26.01
N VAL A 79 3.20 13.67 -26.78
CA VAL A 79 3.81 14.22 -28.00
C VAL A 79 3.30 13.41 -29.19
N GLU A 80 3.00 14.11 -30.29
CA GLU A 80 2.52 13.47 -31.51
C GLU A 80 3.56 12.53 -32.12
N GLY A 81 3.11 11.37 -32.61
CA GLY A 81 3.97 10.36 -33.22
C GLY A 81 4.66 9.40 -32.23
N ALA A 82 4.48 9.57 -30.93
CA ALA A 82 4.96 8.61 -29.93
C ALA A 82 3.93 7.50 -29.68
N GLU A 83 4.39 6.25 -29.63
CA GLU A 83 3.56 5.09 -29.30
C GLU A 83 3.33 4.97 -27.78
N TYR A 84 2.23 5.54 -27.29
CA TYR A 84 1.92 5.51 -25.84
C TYR A 84 1.21 4.23 -25.37
N GLY A 85 0.67 3.41 -26.28
CA GLY A 85 -0.09 2.23 -25.91
C GLY A 85 0.68 1.24 -25.02
N TRP A 86 1.97 1.00 -25.32
CA TRP A 86 2.79 0.12 -24.47
C TRP A 86 3.08 0.73 -23.09
N ALA A 87 3.31 2.05 -23.03
CA ALA A 87 3.61 2.76 -21.79
C ALA A 87 2.38 2.85 -20.87
N ALA A 88 1.21 3.12 -21.45
CA ALA A 88 -0.07 3.10 -20.75
C ALA A 88 -0.38 1.69 -20.21
N ARG A 89 -0.15 0.64 -21.00
CA ARG A 89 -0.28 -0.75 -20.53
C ARG A 89 0.66 -1.05 -19.37
N HIS A 90 1.94 -0.66 -19.48
CA HIS A 90 2.90 -0.87 -18.40
C HIS A 90 2.50 -0.13 -17.12
N ALA A 91 2.04 1.11 -17.21
CA ALA A 91 1.56 1.88 -16.06
C ALA A 91 0.35 1.20 -15.37
N ARG A 92 -0.59 0.65 -16.15
CA ARG A 92 -1.72 -0.13 -15.62
C ARG A 92 -1.25 -1.41 -14.91
N GLU A 93 -0.26 -2.12 -15.47
CA GLU A 93 0.32 -3.31 -14.85
C GLU A 93 1.01 -2.98 -13.52
N GLN A 94 1.79 -1.89 -13.46
CA GLN A 94 2.43 -1.44 -12.22
C GLN A 94 1.40 -1.09 -11.15
N TYR A 95 0.32 -0.40 -11.54
CA TYR A 95 -0.79 -0.12 -10.63
C TYR A 95 -1.44 -1.41 -10.11
N ALA A 96 -1.71 -2.37 -10.99
CA ALA A 96 -2.31 -3.65 -10.60
C ALA A 96 -1.42 -4.44 -9.62
N LEU A 97 -0.10 -4.41 -9.82
CA LEU A 97 0.86 -4.98 -8.87
C LEU A 97 0.79 -4.27 -7.51
N ALA A 98 0.79 -2.93 -7.50
CA ALA A 98 0.67 -2.15 -6.27
C ALA A 98 -0.65 -2.44 -5.53
N ASP A 99 -1.76 -2.54 -6.25
CA ASP A 99 -3.09 -2.87 -5.70
C ASP A 99 -3.12 -4.29 -5.12
N SER A 100 -2.57 -5.28 -5.84
CA SER A 100 -2.47 -6.65 -5.34
C SER A 100 -1.66 -6.73 -4.05
N TRP A 101 -0.56 -5.99 -3.97
CA TRP A 101 0.29 -5.93 -2.77
C TRP A 101 -0.41 -5.23 -1.60
N PHE A 102 -1.13 -4.14 -1.87
CA PHE A 102 -1.93 -3.45 -0.87
C PHE A 102 -3.02 -4.35 -0.29
N LYS A 103 -3.77 -5.05 -1.16
CA LYS A 103 -4.81 -6.03 -0.76
C LYS A 103 -4.22 -7.19 0.05
N ALA A 104 -3.11 -7.77 -0.40
CA ALA A 104 -2.44 -8.86 0.32
C ALA A 104 -1.96 -8.41 1.72
N THR A 105 -1.56 -7.15 1.87
CA THR A 105 -1.17 -6.59 3.17
C THR A 105 -2.38 -6.41 4.08
N ASP A 106 -3.51 -5.95 3.54
CA ASP A 106 -4.77 -5.80 4.29
C ASP A 106 -5.34 -7.16 4.73
N GLU A 107 -5.30 -8.16 3.85
CA GLU A 107 -5.71 -9.52 4.15
C GLU A 107 -4.89 -10.13 5.29
N LYS A 108 -3.55 -9.94 5.26
CA LYS A 108 -2.68 -10.38 6.37
C LYS A 108 -3.01 -9.69 7.69
N ALA A 109 -3.37 -8.41 7.66
CA ALA A 109 -3.83 -7.70 8.87
C ALA A 109 -5.17 -8.27 9.37
N GLY A 110 -6.08 -8.61 8.47
CA GLY A 110 -7.33 -9.31 8.79
C GLY A 110 -7.08 -10.69 9.41
N ALA A 111 -6.19 -11.49 8.83
CA ALA A 111 -5.79 -12.80 9.35
C ALA A 111 -5.18 -12.69 10.76
N LEU A 112 -4.30 -11.72 11.00
CA LEU A 112 -3.72 -11.46 12.33
C LEU A 112 -4.81 -11.19 13.38
N ILE A 113 -5.80 -10.36 13.04
CA ILE A 113 -6.95 -10.08 13.93
C ILE A 113 -7.78 -11.34 14.16
N GLY A 114 -8.02 -12.16 13.12
CA GLY A 114 -8.73 -13.43 13.24
C GLY A 114 -8.03 -14.43 14.15
N TYR A 115 -6.71 -14.58 14.03
CA TYR A 115 -5.90 -15.41 14.92
C TYR A 115 -5.94 -14.90 16.36
N LEU A 116 -5.83 -13.59 16.56
CA LEU A 116 -5.93 -12.99 17.89
C LEU A 116 -7.32 -13.19 18.52
N GLY A 117 -8.39 -12.99 17.74
CA GLY A 117 -9.76 -13.16 18.20
C GLY A 117 -10.04 -14.61 18.62
N SER A 118 -9.61 -15.59 17.84
CA SER A 118 -9.78 -17.01 18.15
C SER A 118 -8.99 -17.44 19.39
N VAL A 119 -7.72 -17.04 19.51
CA VAL A 119 -6.88 -17.34 20.69
C VAL A 119 -7.44 -16.68 21.96
N THR A 120 -7.87 -15.42 21.86
CA THR A 120 -8.44 -14.69 23.01
C THR A 120 -9.73 -15.36 23.50
N GLY A 121 -10.56 -15.87 22.58
CA GLY A 121 -11.77 -16.63 22.94
C GLY A 121 -11.45 -17.90 23.73
N VAL A 122 -10.46 -18.68 23.30
CA VAL A 122 -10.02 -19.91 24.01
C VAL A 122 -9.49 -19.56 25.40
N ILE A 123 -8.65 -18.53 25.51
CA ILE A 123 -8.10 -18.06 26.79
C ILE A 123 -9.23 -17.58 27.72
N ALA A 124 -10.21 -16.84 27.20
CA ALA A 124 -11.33 -16.34 27.99
C ALA A 124 -12.18 -17.49 28.57
N ILE A 125 -12.46 -18.53 27.77
CA ILE A 125 -13.20 -19.71 28.23
C ILE A 125 -12.40 -20.48 29.29
N GLY A 126 -11.13 -20.74 29.04
CA GLY A 126 -10.26 -21.43 29.98
C GLY A 126 -10.08 -20.67 31.29
N SER A 127 -9.90 -19.35 31.21
CA SER A 127 -9.82 -18.47 32.39
C SER A 127 -11.13 -18.44 33.15
N GLY A 128 -12.26 -18.36 32.46
CA GLY A 128 -13.60 -18.40 33.08
C GLY A 128 -13.84 -19.70 33.85
N ALA A 129 -13.50 -20.85 33.28
CA ALA A 129 -13.58 -22.15 33.95
C ALA A 129 -12.62 -22.24 35.17
N ALA A 130 -11.44 -21.64 35.06
CA ALA A 130 -10.49 -21.58 36.17
C ALA A 130 -10.94 -20.63 37.31
N VAL A 131 -11.67 -19.55 36.98
CA VAL A 131 -12.31 -18.67 37.97
C VAL A 131 -13.45 -19.40 38.68
N THR A 132 -14.34 -20.06 37.94
CA THR A 132 -15.51 -20.74 38.54
C THR A 132 -15.12 -21.91 39.44
N SER A 133 -13.99 -22.55 39.18
CA SER A 133 -13.43 -23.60 40.05
C SER A 133 -12.70 -23.05 41.29
N GLY A 134 -12.53 -21.73 41.44
CA GLY A 134 -11.84 -21.12 42.58
C GLY A 134 -10.32 -21.40 42.63
N GLN A 135 -9.75 -21.98 41.57
CA GLN A 135 -8.36 -22.45 41.54
C GLN A 135 -7.35 -21.37 41.11
N LEU A 136 -7.81 -20.17 40.71
CA LEU A 136 -6.91 -19.13 40.23
C LEU A 136 -6.16 -18.43 41.37
N ASN A 137 -4.85 -18.65 41.39
CA ASN A 137 -3.94 -17.90 42.24
C ASN A 137 -3.83 -16.45 41.75
N ARG A 138 -4.02 -15.48 42.65
CA ARG A 138 -3.92 -14.04 42.37
C ARG A 138 -2.58 -13.66 41.71
N TRP A 139 -1.49 -14.34 42.05
CA TRP A 139 -0.17 -14.11 41.46
C TRP A 139 -0.08 -14.50 39.98
N VAL A 140 -0.75 -15.60 39.59
CA VAL A 140 -0.80 -16.03 38.19
C VAL A 140 -1.60 -15.03 37.36
N ALA A 141 -2.72 -14.53 37.91
CA ALA A 141 -3.51 -13.48 37.26
C ALA A 141 -2.70 -12.19 37.07
N LEU A 142 -1.95 -11.75 38.08
CA LEU A 142 -1.10 -10.56 37.98
C LEU A 142 0.02 -10.73 36.96
N ALA A 143 0.65 -11.92 36.91
CA ALA A 143 1.69 -12.24 35.94
C ALA A 143 1.19 -12.30 34.49
N ALA A 144 -0.11 -12.52 34.27
CA ALA A 144 -0.71 -12.54 32.94
C ALA A 144 -1.02 -11.14 32.36
N VAL A 145 -1.10 -10.11 33.20
CA VAL A 145 -1.46 -8.73 32.78
C VAL A 145 -0.59 -8.20 31.64
N PRO A 146 0.76 -8.31 31.67
CA PRO A 146 1.60 -7.82 30.56
C PRO A 146 1.28 -8.47 29.22
N SER A 147 0.98 -9.79 29.22
CA SER A 147 0.58 -10.52 28.01
C SER A 147 -0.72 -9.97 27.43
N PHE A 148 -1.71 -9.67 28.26
CA PHE A 148 -2.97 -9.08 27.81
C PHE A 148 -2.79 -7.67 27.25
N VAL A 149 -1.95 -6.83 27.87
CA VAL A 149 -1.63 -5.48 27.37
C VAL A 149 -0.91 -5.55 26.02
N CYS A 150 0.06 -6.46 25.87
CA CYS A 150 0.74 -6.69 24.59
C CYS A 150 -0.23 -7.21 23.52
N ALA A 151 -1.12 -8.15 23.84
CA ALA A 151 -2.11 -8.64 22.91
C ALA A 151 -3.10 -7.55 22.48
N ALA A 152 -3.63 -6.77 23.42
CA ALA A 152 -4.55 -5.67 23.13
C ALA A 152 -3.90 -4.59 22.25
N SER A 153 -2.66 -4.20 22.55
CA SER A 153 -1.91 -3.24 21.73
C SER A 153 -1.60 -3.78 20.32
N ALA A 154 -1.33 -5.08 20.17
CA ALA A 154 -1.19 -5.73 18.87
C ALA A 154 -2.49 -5.62 18.05
N VAL A 155 -3.65 -5.90 18.66
CA VAL A 155 -4.98 -5.78 18.00
C VAL A 155 -5.26 -4.33 17.59
N ILE A 156 -5.04 -3.37 18.49
CA ILE A 156 -5.27 -1.94 18.19
C ILE A 156 -4.39 -1.51 17.01
N THR A 157 -3.12 -1.91 17.00
CA THR A 157 -2.19 -1.59 15.92
C THR A 157 -2.61 -2.22 14.59
N ALA A 158 -3.08 -3.47 14.62
CA ALA A 158 -3.61 -4.16 13.44
C ALA A 158 -4.90 -3.51 12.93
N ALA A 159 -5.78 -3.06 13.83
CA ALA A 159 -7.01 -2.34 13.48
C ALA A 159 -6.70 -0.98 12.85
N ILE A 160 -5.68 -0.25 13.34
CA ILE A 160 -5.20 0.99 12.72
C ILE A 160 -4.67 0.70 11.31
N ALA A 161 -3.95 -0.40 11.10
CA ALA A 161 -3.45 -0.78 9.78
C ALA A 161 -4.57 -1.06 8.75
N ARG A 162 -5.77 -1.43 9.21
CA ARG A 162 -6.96 -1.66 8.36
C ARG A 162 -7.77 -0.40 8.07
N ARG A 163 -7.43 0.75 8.64
CA ARG A 163 -8.15 1.99 8.31
C ARG A 163 -8.06 2.23 6.79
N PRO A 164 -9.18 2.57 6.13
CA PRO A 164 -9.15 2.92 4.72
C PRO A 164 -8.25 4.15 4.58
N ALA A 165 -7.17 4.01 3.82
CA ALA A 165 -6.46 5.16 3.30
C ALA A 165 -7.27 5.67 2.11
N THR A 166 -7.38 6.99 1.94
CA THR A 166 -7.95 7.59 0.74
C THR A 166 -6.95 7.33 -0.39
N ALA A 167 -7.03 6.14 -0.96
CA ALA A 167 -6.19 5.76 -2.08
C ALA A 167 -6.55 6.67 -3.25
N CYS A 168 -5.53 7.27 -3.87
CA CYS A 168 -5.74 7.98 -5.13
C CYS A 168 -6.33 7.00 -6.13
N THR A 169 -7.54 7.31 -6.60
CA THR A 169 -8.24 6.47 -7.54
C THR A 169 -7.53 6.53 -8.90
N PRO A 170 -7.45 5.41 -9.62
CA PRO A 170 -6.98 5.42 -11.00
C PRO A 170 -7.88 6.33 -11.84
N PRO A 171 -7.42 6.77 -13.03
CA PRO A 171 -8.24 7.59 -13.92
C PRO A 171 -9.62 6.98 -14.12
N THR A 172 -10.64 7.77 -13.82
CA THR A 172 -12.03 7.32 -13.93
C THR A 172 -12.42 7.17 -15.40
N GLY A 173 -13.43 6.35 -15.69
CA GLY A 173 -13.98 6.25 -17.06
C GLY A 173 -14.45 7.61 -17.60
N ARG A 174 -14.87 8.52 -16.71
CA ARG A 174 -15.21 9.90 -17.07
C ARG A 174 -14.00 10.71 -17.54
N GLU A 175 -12.85 10.58 -16.87
CA GLU A 175 -11.61 11.24 -17.28
C GLU A 175 -11.07 10.64 -18.57
N ALA A 176 -11.13 9.32 -18.72
CA ALA A 176 -10.78 8.66 -19.97
C ALA A 176 -11.66 9.13 -21.15
N ALA A 177 -12.97 9.23 -20.94
CA ALA A 177 -13.89 9.76 -21.95
C ALA A 177 -13.64 11.23 -22.28
N LYS A 178 -13.30 12.06 -21.27
CA LYS A 178 -12.90 13.45 -21.48
C LYS A 178 -11.61 13.55 -22.30
N ALA A 179 -10.61 12.73 -21.99
CA ALA A 179 -9.36 12.68 -22.75
C ALA A 179 -9.65 12.23 -24.21
N ALA A 180 -10.43 11.18 -24.41
CA ALA A 180 -10.81 10.72 -25.74
C ALA A 180 -11.55 11.80 -26.55
N ASN A 181 -12.49 12.53 -25.93
CA ASN A 181 -13.18 13.64 -26.59
C ASN A 181 -12.25 14.83 -26.87
N HIS A 182 -11.30 15.12 -25.98
CA HIS A 182 -10.33 16.19 -26.20
C HIS A 182 -9.42 15.91 -27.41
N TYR A 183 -9.03 14.65 -27.58
CA TYR A 183 -8.14 14.18 -28.66
C TYR A 183 -8.88 13.51 -29.82
N HIS A 184 -10.18 13.76 -30.01
CA HIS A 184 -11.00 13.03 -30.99
C HIS A 184 -10.56 13.16 -32.47
N HIS A 185 -9.81 14.21 -32.81
CA HIS A 185 -9.23 14.40 -34.14
C HIS A 185 -7.77 13.90 -34.26
N GLN A 186 -7.21 13.39 -33.17
CA GLN A 186 -5.83 12.95 -33.05
C GLN A 186 -5.76 11.43 -32.92
N PRO A 187 -4.58 10.80 -33.15
CA PRO A 187 -4.43 9.36 -32.93
C PRO A 187 -4.77 8.98 -31.48
N ALA A 188 -5.41 7.82 -31.31
CA ALA A 188 -5.87 7.31 -30.01
C ALA A 188 -4.75 7.23 -28.96
N ASP A 189 -3.50 7.02 -29.38
CA ASP A 189 -2.33 6.96 -28.51
C ASP A 189 -2.11 8.25 -27.71
N LEU A 190 -2.42 9.42 -28.28
CA LEU A 190 -2.29 10.70 -27.56
C LEU A 190 -3.26 10.79 -26.38
N ALA A 191 -4.49 10.29 -26.57
CA ALA A 191 -5.48 10.22 -25.50
C ALA A 191 -5.01 9.28 -24.38
N GLU A 192 -4.48 8.10 -24.72
CA GLU A 192 -3.93 7.18 -23.73
C GLU A 192 -2.72 7.76 -23.01
N GLY A 193 -1.83 8.44 -23.75
CA GLY A 193 -0.65 9.11 -23.23
C GLY A 193 -1.00 10.11 -22.13
N SER A 194 -2.05 10.91 -22.32
CA SER A 194 -2.49 11.92 -21.34
C SER A 194 -2.85 11.33 -19.97
N LEU A 195 -3.18 10.03 -19.89
CA LEU A 195 -3.55 9.35 -18.64
C LEU A 195 -2.37 8.71 -17.93
N ILE A 196 -1.20 8.61 -18.56
CA ILE A 196 -0.02 7.93 -17.99
C ILE A 196 0.43 8.60 -16.68
N GLY A 197 0.42 9.93 -16.63
CA GLY A 197 0.73 10.68 -15.42
C GLY A 197 -0.17 10.30 -14.23
N GLN A 198 -1.46 10.14 -14.49
CA GLN A 198 -2.46 9.81 -13.46
C GLN A 198 -2.27 8.38 -12.94
N TRP A 199 -1.98 7.44 -13.83
CA TRP A 199 -1.63 6.06 -13.44
C TRP A 199 -0.36 6.00 -12.59
N GLN A 200 0.68 6.75 -12.96
CA GLN A 200 1.93 6.79 -12.20
C GLN A 200 1.73 7.40 -10.81
N LEU A 201 0.98 8.50 -10.71
CA LEU A 201 0.64 9.12 -9.42
C LEU A 201 -0.17 8.17 -8.52
N ALA A 202 -1.20 7.53 -9.07
CA ALA A 202 -2.01 6.57 -8.33
C ALA A 202 -1.17 5.39 -7.82
N THR A 203 -0.24 4.90 -8.65
CA THR A 203 0.68 3.80 -8.30
C THR A 203 1.62 4.19 -7.16
N ALA A 204 2.27 5.37 -7.24
CA ALA A 204 3.19 5.84 -6.20
C ALA A 204 2.48 6.02 -4.84
N LEU A 205 1.29 6.63 -4.85
CA LEU A 205 0.49 6.81 -3.65
C LEU A 205 0.04 5.48 -3.03
N LEU A 206 -0.30 4.49 -3.87
CA LEU A 206 -0.68 3.16 -3.41
C LEU A 206 0.51 2.40 -2.80
N PHE A 207 1.70 2.53 -3.38
CA PHE A 207 2.92 1.99 -2.80
C PHE A 207 3.25 2.62 -1.44
N TRP A 208 3.14 3.94 -1.32
CA TRP A 208 3.32 4.63 -0.05
C TRP A 208 2.32 4.17 1.02
N ALA A 209 1.04 4.07 0.64
CA ALA A 209 -0.01 3.61 1.55
C ALA A 209 0.23 2.17 2.01
N GLY A 210 0.64 1.28 1.09
CA GLY A 210 1.01 -0.09 1.41
C GLY A 210 2.23 -0.18 2.33
N ASP A 211 3.25 0.66 2.14
CA ASP A 211 4.44 0.66 3.02
C ASP A 211 4.05 1.10 4.43
N ARG A 212 3.26 2.17 4.55
CA ARG A 212 2.72 2.64 5.84
C ARG A 212 1.95 1.52 6.55
N LYS A 213 1.06 0.81 5.85
CA LYS A 213 0.33 -0.35 6.39
C LYS A 213 1.27 -1.47 6.82
N SER A 214 2.27 -1.79 6.01
CA SER A 214 3.24 -2.86 6.30
C SER A 214 4.05 -2.58 7.57
N ARG A 215 4.41 -1.31 7.83
CA ARG A 215 5.10 -0.89 9.05
C ARG A 215 4.24 -1.10 10.30
N TRP A 216 2.95 -0.76 10.22
CA TRP A 216 1.99 -1.04 11.30
C TRP A 216 1.80 -2.54 11.52
N LEU A 217 1.64 -3.32 10.44
CA LEU A 217 1.51 -4.78 10.52
C LEU A 217 2.75 -5.43 11.16
N ARG A 218 3.95 -4.95 10.81
CA ARG A 218 5.20 -5.44 11.41
C ARG A 218 5.26 -5.15 12.91
N ARG A 219 4.86 -3.95 13.34
CA ARG A 219 4.76 -3.60 14.77
C ARG A 219 3.74 -4.48 15.49
N ALA A 220 2.55 -4.68 14.92
CA ALA A 220 1.53 -5.55 15.46
C ALA A 220 2.03 -7.00 15.61
N THR A 221 2.76 -7.49 14.61
CA THR A 221 3.35 -8.84 14.64
C THR A 221 4.37 -8.97 15.76
N TRP A 222 5.26 -7.98 15.96
CA TRP A 222 6.21 -7.99 17.06
C TRP A 222 5.55 -7.93 18.44
N LEU A 223 4.51 -7.11 18.59
CA LEU A 223 3.72 -7.06 19.83
C LEU A 223 3.02 -8.39 20.12
N PHE A 224 2.53 -9.07 19.08
CA PHE A 224 1.95 -10.39 19.19
C PHE A 224 2.97 -11.44 19.63
N VAL A 225 4.18 -11.44 19.03
CA VAL A 225 5.27 -12.33 19.46
C VAL A 225 5.67 -12.04 20.91
N ALA A 226 5.74 -10.78 21.32
CA ALA A 226 6.01 -10.40 22.71
C ALA A 226 4.89 -10.86 23.66
N ALA A 227 3.62 -10.80 23.24
CA ALA A 227 2.50 -11.33 24.01
C ALA A 227 2.66 -12.85 24.23
N ILE A 228 2.98 -13.61 23.20
CA ILE A 228 3.24 -15.06 23.32
C ILE A 228 4.41 -15.34 24.27
N ALA A 229 5.51 -14.61 24.12
CA ALA A 229 6.70 -14.79 24.98
C ALA A 229 6.39 -14.47 26.45
N THR A 230 5.65 -13.40 26.72
CA THR A 230 5.25 -13.02 28.09
C THR A 230 4.22 -13.97 28.70
N LEU A 231 3.47 -14.72 27.89
CA LEU A 231 2.57 -15.78 28.32
C LEU A 231 3.28 -16.97 29.00
N ILE A 232 4.60 -17.13 28.77
CA ILE A 232 5.41 -18.14 29.45
C ILE A 232 5.58 -17.80 30.94
N ILE A 233 5.57 -16.52 31.31
CA ILE A 233 5.76 -16.05 32.70
C ILE A 233 4.66 -16.58 33.63
N PRO A 234 3.35 -16.36 33.39
CA PRO A 234 2.31 -16.90 34.27
C PRO A 234 2.31 -18.43 34.32
N LEU A 235 2.76 -19.11 33.25
CA LEU A 235 2.91 -20.57 33.23
C LEU A 235 4.02 -21.03 34.17
N ILE A 236 5.19 -20.40 34.15
CA ILE A 236 6.29 -20.67 35.10
C ILE A 236 5.84 -20.38 36.54
N VAL A 237 5.17 -19.25 36.78
CA VAL A 237 4.63 -18.89 38.10
C VAL A 237 3.62 -19.93 38.59
N GLY A 238 2.75 -20.41 37.71
CA GLY A 238 1.80 -21.47 37.99
C GLY A 238 2.47 -22.78 38.39
N ILE A 239 3.53 -23.19 37.69
CA ILE A 239 4.28 -24.43 37.98
C ILE A 239 5.05 -24.31 39.32
N ILE A 240 5.64 -23.15 39.62
CA ILE A 240 6.42 -22.95 40.85
C ILE A 240 5.51 -22.88 42.08
N ILE A 241 4.37 -22.19 41.99
CA ILE A 241 3.48 -21.96 43.14
C ILE A 241 2.42 -23.06 43.29
N GLY A 242 2.02 -23.69 42.19
CA GLY A 242 1.00 -24.75 42.15
C GLY A 242 1.21 -25.93 43.13
N PRO A 243 2.40 -26.53 43.25
CA PRO A 243 2.60 -27.70 44.11
C PRO A 243 2.45 -27.39 45.61
N VAL A 244 2.56 -26.13 46.02
CA VAL A 244 2.53 -25.73 47.44
C VAL A 244 1.13 -25.91 48.07
N LYS A 245 0.06 -25.96 47.27
CA LYS A 245 -1.32 -26.10 47.79
C LYS A 245 -1.87 -27.53 47.83
N ALA A 246 -1.15 -28.53 47.28
CA ALA A 246 -1.66 -29.90 47.22
C ALA A 246 -1.31 -30.78 48.44
N CYS A 247 -0.57 -30.25 49.43
CA CYS A 247 -0.09 -31.01 50.60
C CYS A 247 -0.59 -30.49 51.96
N GLY A 248 -1.65 -29.68 52.02
CA GLY A 248 -2.28 -29.22 53.26
C GLY A 248 -3.79 -29.38 53.19
#